data_AF-A8X2C0-F1
#
_entry.id   AF-A8X2C0-F1
#
_cell.length_a   1.000
_cell.length_b   1.000
_cell.length_c   1.000
_cell.angle_alpha   90.00
_cell.angle_beta   90.00
_cell.angle_gamma   90.00
#
_symmetry.space_group_name_H-M   'P 1'
#
loop_
_entity.id
_entity.type
_entity.pdbx_description
1 polymer ?
#
loop_
_entity_poly.entity_id
_entity_poly.type
_entity_poly.pdbx_seq_one_letter_code
_entity_poly.pdbx_strand_id
1 'polypeptide(L)'
;MGPTPSQTAEHPRTSVEINSNSAELCITEQEISNFLSNENNDIGTMPQFYCSAVNSNGTIKSCAFENSTLATLDTGCVKLKGNVLISEKDEEHTYKLESVKDILGSLTIDGTNLTDIDFLDSLENVVALKENQSAILIQYNPNLSNVTFPNLKRAIAKSDQVIIFQNNSQELLMDPSVCWNIRNVLNTSNAWIPTIDGQDCEQIEKDAIVRDNLECSKNDFTTFLLFSSFLFLII
;
A
#
# COMPACT_ATOMS: atom_id res chain seq x y z
N MET A 1 32.64 11.93 -21.32
CA MET A 1 32.91 10.50 -21.62
C MET A 1 33.12 9.80 -20.30
N GLY A 2 32.30 8.91 -19.76
CA GLY A 2 30.99 8.31 -20.02
C GLY A 2 30.63 7.54 -18.72
N PRO A 3 29.52 6.76 -18.62
CA PRO A 3 28.55 6.42 -19.66
C PRO A 3 27.11 6.88 -19.37
N THR A 4 26.36 7.09 -20.45
CA THR A 4 24.89 6.95 -20.58
C THR A 4 24.64 5.58 -21.22
N PRO A 5 23.44 4.97 -21.16
CA PRO A 5 22.42 4.86 -20.11
C PRO A 5 22.48 3.48 -19.43
N SER A 6 21.85 3.33 -18.26
CA SER A 6 21.48 1.99 -17.78
C SER A 6 20.43 1.43 -18.76
N GLN A 7 20.85 0.49 -19.61
CA GLN A 7 19.94 -0.38 -20.31
C GLN A 7 19.32 -1.30 -19.26
N THR A 8 18.23 -0.88 -18.63
CA THR A 8 17.24 -1.86 -18.16
C THR A 8 16.74 -2.55 -19.41
N ALA A 9 17.09 -3.82 -19.58
CA ALA A 9 16.46 -4.64 -20.60
C ALA A 9 14.94 -4.49 -20.40
N GLU A 10 14.24 -3.92 -21.37
CA GLU A 10 12.78 -3.94 -21.39
C GLU A 10 12.39 -5.40 -21.58
N HIS A 11 12.18 -6.10 -20.46
CA HIS A 11 11.62 -7.43 -20.50
C HIS A 11 10.23 -7.35 -21.14
N PRO A 12 9.90 -8.25 -22.09
CA PRO A 12 8.59 -8.25 -22.71
C PRO A 12 7.53 -8.46 -21.62
N ARG A 13 6.66 -7.47 -21.45
CA ARG A 13 5.51 -7.57 -20.55
C ARG A 13 4.33 -8.19 -21.27
N THR A 14 3.58 -9.02 -20.56
CA THR A 14 2.36 -9.65 -21.06
C THR A 14 1.16 -8.99 -20.40
N SER A 15 0.33 -8.30 -21.18
CA SER A 15 -0.95 -7.82 -20.67
C SER A 15 -1.93 -8.98 -20.53
N VAL A 16 -2.54 -9.12 -19.35
CA VAL A 16 -3.58 -10.11 -19.07
C VAL A 16 -4.89 -9.37 -18.84
N GLU A 17 -5.82 -9.54 -19.77
CA GLU A 17 -7.17 -8.97 -19.69
C GLU A 17 -8.20 -10.09 -19.88
N ILE A 18 -9.16 -10.13 -18.95
CA ILE A 18 -10.28 -11.06 -18.92
C ILE A 18 -11.54 -10.21 -18.78
N ASN A 19 -12.20 -9.97 -19.91
CA ASN A 19 -13.40 -9.16 -20.04
C ASN A 19 -14.67 -10.00 -20.20
N SER A 20 -15.80 -9.44 -19.73
CA SER A 20 -17.07 -10.14 -19.65
C SER A 20 -17.61 -10.57 -21.02
N ASN A 21 -17.82 -11.87 -21.17
CA ASN A 21 -18.82 -12.45 -22.09
C ASN A 21 -20.13 -12.84 -21.34
N SER A 22 -20.14 -12.73 -20.01
CA SER A 22 -21.23 -13.10 -19.10
C SER A 22 -21.17 -12.26 -17.82
N ALA A 23 -22.32 -12.05 -17.17
CA ALA A 23 -22.42 -11.42 -15.84
C ALA A 23 -21.94 -12.35 -14.70
N GLU A 24 -21.87 -13.65 -14.96
CA GLU A 24 -21.41 -14.67 -13.99
C GLU A 24 -19.93 -15.02 -14.16
N LEU A 25 -19.21 -14.33 -15.06
CA LEU A 25 -17.78 -14.57 -15.26
C LEU A 25 -17.05 -14.36 -13.93
N CYS A 26 -16.31 -15.38 -13.52
CA CYS A 26 -15.55 -15.41 -12.30
C CYS A 26 -14.11 -15.86 -12.58
N ILE A 27 -13.19 -15.57 -11.65
CA ILE A 27 -11.80 -16.03 -11.69
C ILE A 27 -11.53 -16.94 -10.49
N THR A 28 -10.84 -18.05 -10.72
CA THR A 28 -10.44 -18.98 -9.65
C THR A 28 -9.17 -18.49 -8.95
N GLU A 29 -8.94 -18.99 -7.73
CA GLU A 29 -7.72 -18.70 -6.97
C GLU A 29 -6.46 -19.22 -7.66
N GLN A 30 -6.58 -20.32 -8.41
CA GLN A 30 -5.46 -20.88 -9.16
C GLN A 30 -5.11 -19.99 -10.36
N GLU A 31 -6.11 -19.49 -11.09
CA GLU A 31 -5.89 -18.58 -12.22
C GLU A 31 -5.20 -17.29 -11.76
N ILE A 32 -5.73 -16.63 -10.71
CA ILE A 32 -5.09 -15.40 -10.21
C ILE A 32 -3.68 -15.69 -9.69
N SER A 33 -3.47 -16.80 -8.97
CA SER A 33 -2.12 -17.17 -8.50
C SER A 33 -1.16 -17.41 -9.66
N ASN A 34 -1.61 -18.04 -10.75
CA ASN A 34 -0.78 -18.24 -11.94
C ASN A 34 -0.42 -16.90 -12.58
N PHE A 35 -1.37 -15.96 -12.66
CA PHE A 35 -1.12 -14.63 -13.21
C PHE A 35 -0.15 -13.82 -12.36
N LEU A 36 -0.28 -13.87 -11.02
CA LEU A 36 0.61 -13.18 -10.09
C LEU A 36 2.02 -13.78 -10.03
N SER A 37 2.19 -15.06 -10.37
CA SER A 37 3.48 -15.77 -10.26
C SER A 37 4.56 -15.28 -11.24
N ASN A 38 4.16 -14.65 -12.35
CA ASN A 38 5.10 -14.06 -13.30
C ASN A 38 5.08 -12.54 -13.15
N GLU A 39 6.22 -11.99 -12.75
CA GLU A 39 6.33 -10.56 -12.51
C GLU A 39 6.18 -9.70 -13.77
N ASN A 40 6.37 -10.29 -14.94
CA ASN A 40 6.23 -9.61 -16.24
C ASN A 40 4.77 -9.54 -16.72
N ASN A 41 3.82 -10.08 -15.96
CA ASN A 41 2.41 -9.95 -16.27
C ASN A 41 1.88 -8.60 -15.76
N ASP A 42 1.35 -7.79 -16.68
CA ASP A 42 0.56 -6.61 -16.35
C ASP A 42 -0.91 -7.04 -16.28
N ILE A 43 -1.47 -7.05 -15.08
CA ILE A 43 -2.85 -7.48 -14.86
C ILE A 43 -3.78 -6.30 -15.10
N GLY A 44 -4.55 -6.37 -16.18
CA GLY A 44 -5.54 -5.36 -16.55
C GLY A 44 -6.93 -5.73 -16.05
N THR A 45 -7.92 -5.61 -16.93
CA THR A 45 -9.32 -5.92 -16.64
C THR A 45 -9.48 -7.36 -16.17
N MET A 46 -10.02 -7.59 -14.98
CA MET A 46 -10.34 -8.92 -14.44
C MET A 46 -11.86 -9.11 -14.27
N PRO A 47 -12.36 -10.33 -14.02
CA PRO A 47 -13.75 -10.55 -13.61
C PRO A 47 -14.08 -9.85 -12.28
N GLN A 48 -15.37 -9.65 -11.98
CA GLN A 48 -15.80 -9.00 -10.73
C GLN A 48 -15.86 -9.96 -9.53
N PHE A 49 -15.87 -11.27 -9.79
CA PHE A 49 -16.12 -12.30 -8.78
C PHE A 49 -15.03 -13.35 -8.76
N TYR A 50 -14.75 -13.87 -7.57
CA TYR A 50 -14.04 -15.14 -7.43
C TYR A 50 -15.02 -16.29 -7.66
N CYS A 51 -14.57 -17.35 -8.34
CA CYS A 51 -15.37 -18.55 -8.49
C CYS A 51 -15.53 -19.25 -7.13
N SER A 52 -16.69 -19.87 -6.89
CA SER A 52 -16.91 -20.71 -5.71
C SER A 52 -15.81 -21.74 -5.57
N ALA A 53 -15.31 -21.93 -4.35
CA ALA A 53 -14.17 -22.81 -4.08
C ALA A 53 -14.43 -24.23 -4.63
N VAL A 54 -13.63 -24.62 -5.60
CA VAL A 54 -13.43 -26.04 -5.94
C VAL A 54 -12.42 -26.55 -4.91
N ASN A 55 -12.77 -27.60 -4.17
CA ASN A 55 -11.92 -28.20 -3.14
C ASN A 55 -10.49 -28.37 -3.66
N SER A 56 -9.63 -27.45 -3.27
CA SER A 56 -8.24 -27.41 -3.69
C SER A 56 -7.45 -28.03 -2.54
N ASN A 57 -6.89 -29.22 -2.76
CA ASN A 57 -5.98 -29.89 -1.83
C ASN A 57 -4.61 -29.16 -1.81
N GLY A 58 -4.62 -27.87 -1.49
CA GLY A 58 -3.42 -27.07 -1.35
C GLY A 58 -2.71 -27.37 -0.03
N THR A 59 -1.38 -27.30 -0.04
CA THR A 59 -0.55 -27.39 1.16
C THR A 59 -0.53 -26.10 1.98
N ILE A 60 -1.04 -25.00 1.42
CA ILE A 60 -1.06 -23.67 2.03
C ILE A 60 -2.37 -23.48 2.83
N LYS A 61 -2.25 -23.04 4.09
CA LYS A 61 -3.42 -22.74 4.93
C LYS A 61 -4.16 -21.51 4.38
N SER A 62 -5.34 -21.74 3.84
CA SER A 62 -6.23 -20.69 3.35
C SER A 62 -7.47 -20.57 4.25
N CYS A 63 -7.81 -19.33 4.60
CA CYS A 63 -8.86 -19.02 5.56
C CYS A 63 -9.90 -18.09 4.94
N ALA A 64 -11.18 -18.37 5.20
CA ALA A 64 -12.26 -17.48 4.82
C ALA A 64 -12.35 -16.32 5.82
N PHE A 65 -12.57 -15.11 5.31
CA PHE A 65 -12.73 -13.88 6.10
C PHE A 65 -14.05 -13.15 5.81
N GLU A 66 -14.90 -13.69 4.92
CA GLU A 66 -16.20 -13.09 4.61
C GLU A 66 -17.10 -12.99 5.85
N ASN A 67 -17.44 -11.77 6.24
CA ASN A 67 -18.22 -11.46 7.45
C ASN A 67 -17.59 -11.99 8.75
N SER A 68 -16.25 -12.07 8.81
CA SER A 68 -15.48 -12.46 9.99
C SER A 68 -14.81 -11.25 10.66
N THR A 69 -14.31 -11.43 11.88
CA THR A 69 -13.41 -10.49 12.56
C THR A 69 -12.02 -11.12 12.74
N LEU A 70 -11.01 -10.33 13.13
CA LEU A 70 -9.71 -10.90 13.48
C LEU A 70 -9.81 -11.79 14.73
N ALA A 71 -10.71 -11.48 15.66
CA ALA A 71 -10.93 -12.30 16.86
C ALA A 71 -11.29 -13.76 16.54
N THR A 72 -12.06 -14.00 15.48
CA THR A 72 -12.48 -15.35 15.06
C THR A 72 -11.56 -16.01 14.03
N LEU A 73 -10.59 -15.27 13.49
CA LEU A 73 -9.63 -15.81 12.53
C LEU A 73 -8.65 -16.76 13.22
N ASP A 74 -8.35 -17.90 12.59
CA ASP A 74 -7.29 -18.78 13.07
C ASP A 74 -5.90 -18.17 12.82
N THR A 75 -4.92 -18.47 13.66
CA THR A 75 -3.52 -18.10 13.40
C THR A 75 -2.90 -18.91 12.27
N GLY A 76 -1.83 -18.39 11.66
CA GLY A 76 -1.05 -19.12 10.65
C GLY A 76 -1.71 -19.19 9.27
N CYS A 77 -2.77 -18.42 9.03
CA CYS A 77 -3.36 -18.28 7.71
C CYS A 77 -2.33 -17.61 6.78
N VAL A 78 -2.10 -18.22 5.62
CA VAL A 78 -1.18 -17.68 4.61
C VAL A 78 -1.95 -16.94 3.52
N LYS A 79 -3.19 -17.38 3.27
CA LYS A 79 -4.09 -16.77 2.27
C LYS A 79 -5.45 -16.49 2.88
N LEU A 80 -5.92 -15.25 2.76
CA LEU A 80 -7.26 -14.83 3.17
C LEU A 80 -8.18 -14.69 1.95
N LYS A 81 -9.43 -15.14 2.10
CA LYS A 81 -10.50 -14.98 1.10
C LYS A 81 -11.58 -14.07 1.66
N GLY A 82 -11.77 -12.92 1.03
CA GLY A 82 -12.71 -11.90 1.48
C GLY A 82 -12.03 -10.58 1.83
N ASN A 83 -12.86 -9.57 2.10
CA ASN A 83 -12.41 -8.23 2.44
C ASN A 83 -12.03 -8.16 3.92
N VAL A 84 -10.79 -7.80 4.21
CA VAL A 84 -10.25 -7.65 5.56
C VAL A 84 -10.51 -6.22 6.05
N LEU A 85 -11.21 -6.10 7.17
CA LEU A 85 -11.40 -4.85 7.89
C LEU A 85 -10.71 -4.98 9.26
N ILE A 86 -9.81 -4.04 9.55
CA ILE A 86 -9.17 -3.86 10.85
C ILE A 86 -9.71 -2.56 11.42
N SER A 87 -10.53 -2.69 12.46
CA SER A 87 -11.07 -1.56 13.21
C SER A 87 -10.45 -1.48 14.60
N GLU A 88 -10.80 -0.46 15.38
CA GLU A 88 -10.39 -0.32 16.79
C GLU A 88 -10.58 -1.62 17.61
N LYS A 89 -11.58 -2.44 17.27
CA LYS A 89 -11.89 -3.70 17.97
C LYS A 89 -10.97 -4.87 17.61
N ASP A 90 -10.20 -4.73 16.54
CA ASP A 90 -9.37 -5.80 15.98
C ASP A 90 -7.88 -5.63 16.32
N GLU A 91 -7.48 -4.49 16.89
CA GLU A 91 -6.08 -4.12 17.16
C GLU A 91 -5.32 -5.21 17.95
N GLU A 92 -5.94 -5.78 18.98
CA GLU A 92 -5.35 -6.83 19.82
C GLU A 92 -5.17 -8.18 19.09
N HIS A 93 -5.76 -8.33 17.90
CA HIS A 93 -5.77 -9.56 17.11
C HIS A 93 -4.99 -9.46 15.79
N THR A 94 -4.31 -8.33 15.54
CA THR A 94 -3.52 -8.05 14.34
C THR A 94 -2.40 -9.08 14.10
N TYR A 95 -1.82 -9.66 15.16
CA TYR A 95 -0.83 -10.73 15.10
C TYR A 95 -1.27 -11.95 14.27
N LYS A 96 -2.57 -12.17 14.08
CA LYS A 96 -3.10 -13.27 13.25
C LYS A 96 -2.83 -13.08 11.76
N LEU A 97 -2.46 -11.87 11.35
CA LEU A 97 -2.12 -11.51 9.98
C LEU A 97 -0.63 -11.65 9.66
N GLU A 98 0.24 -11.89 10.65
CA GLU A 98 1.71 -11.94 10.48
C GLU A 98 2.19 -12.93 9.41
N SER A 99 1.46 -14.04 9.20
CA SER A 99 1.79 -15.06 8.19
C SER A 99 1.08 -14.86 6.85
N VAL A 100 0.17 -13.89 6.75
CA VAL A 100 -0.67 -13.68 5.56
C VAL A 100 0.19 -13.07 4.46
N LYS A 101 0.23 -13.77 3.32
CA LYS A 101 0.91 -13.35 2.09
C LYS A 101 -0.07 -12.86 1.04
N ASP A 102 -1.25 -13.48 0.96
CA ASP A 102 -2.25 -13.19 -0.07
C ASP A 102 -3.58 -12.81 0.56
N ILE A 103 -4.15 -11.68 0.13
CA ILE A 103 -5.53 -11.29 0.40
C ILE A 103 -6.29 -11.28 -0.93
N LEU A 104 -7.18 -12.26 -1.09
CA LEU A 104 -8.13 -12.32 -2.20
C LEU A 104 -9.38 -11.52 -1.83
N GLY A 105 -9.23 -10.21 -1.86
CA GLY A 105 -10.18 -9.19 -1.42
C GLY A 105 -9.47 -7.85 -1.24
N SER A 106 -10.09 -6.91 -0.52
CA SER A 106 -9.43 -5.68 -0.07
C SER A 106 -8.87 -5.79 1.34
N LEU A 107 -7.95 -4.90 1.68
CA LEU A 107 -7.52 -4.61 3.04
C LEU A 107 -7.95 -3.19 3.41
N THR A 108 -8.63 -3.04 4.55
CA THR A 108 -9.04 -1.76 5.10
C THR A 108 -8.61 -1.65 6.56
N ILE A 109 -7.89 -0.59 6.93
CA ILE A 109 -7.56 -0.25 8.31
C ILE A 109 -8.22 1.09 8.62
N ASP A 110 -9.20 1.09 9.51
CA ASP A 110 -10.10 2.24 9.69
C ASP A 110 -10.30 2.57 11.18
N GLY A 111 -9.95 3.80 11.56
CA GLY A 111 -10.29 4.34 12.87
C GLY A 111 -9.57 3.65 14.04
N THR A 112 -8.32 3.24 13.85
CA THR A 112 -7.51 2.56 14.88
C THR A 112 -6.54 3.52 15.60
N ASN A 113 -6.02 3.07 16.74
CA ASN A 113 -4.95 3.71 17.49
C ASN A 113 -3.56 3.12 17.19
N LEU A 114 -3.44 2.29 16.15
CA LEU A 114 -2.17 1.69 15.73
C LEU A 114 -1.12 2.76 15.41
N THR A 115 0.13 2.50 15.79
CA THR A 115 1.29 3.33 15.46
C THR A 115 2.01 2.86 14.19
N ASP A 116 1.86 1.58 13.86
CA ASP A 116 2.51 0.90 12.76
C ASP A 116 1.66 -0.29 12.27
N ILE A 117 2.12 -0.93 11.20
CA ILE A 117 1.45 -2.06 10.52
C ILE A 117 2.41 -3.23 10.27
N ASP A 118 3.42 -3.42 11.12
CA ASP A 118 4.50 -4.42 10.93
C ASP A 118 3.97 -5.87 10.86
N PHE A 119 2.81 -6.15 11.46
CA PHE A 119 2.08 -7.41 11.33
C PHE A 119 1.65 -7.72 9.88
N LEU A 120 1.80 -6.79 8.94
CA LEU A 120 1.58 -6.98 7.50
C LEU A 120 2.89 -7.16 6.71
N ASP A 121 4.04 -7.31 7.38
CA ASP A 121 5.34 -7.41 6.70
C ASP A 121 5.39 -8.57 5.71
N SER A 122 4.69 -9.68 5.97
CA SER A 122 4.62 -10.84 5.07
C SER A 122 3.71 -10.65 3.86
N LEU A 123 2.92 -9.57 3.80
CA LEU A 123 1.91 -9.37 2.77
C LEU A 123 2.56 -9.14 1.40
N GLU A 124 2.24 -10.02 0.44
CA GLU A 124 2.78 -10.00 -0.91
C GLU A 124 1.74 -9.51 -1.93
N ASN A 125 0.49 -9.95 -1.82
CA ASN A 125 -0.53 -9.67 -2.83
C ASN A 125 -1.87 -9.27 -2.20
N VAL A 126 -2.49 -8.22 -2.73
CA VAL A 126 -3.87 -7.82 -2.41
C VAL A 126 -4.65 -7.65 -3.71
N VAL A 127 -5.73 -8.40 -3.89
CA VAL A 127 -6.49 -8.45 -5.15
C VAL A 127 -7.98 -8.21 -4.89
N ALA A 128 -8.39 -6.95 -5.05
CA ALA A 128 -9.77 -6.49 -4.97
C ALA A 128 -10.42 -6.46 -6.37
N LEU A 129 -11.42 -7.31 -6.59
CA LEU A 129 -12.06 -7.47 -7.91
C LEU A 129 -13.36 -6.66 -8.08
N LYS A 130 -13.93 -6.14 -6.98
CA LYS A 130 -15.16 -5.35 -7.05
C LYS A 130 -14.86 -3.95 -7.55
N GLU A 131 -15.82 -3.37 -8.27
CA GLU A 131 -15.71 -2.01 -8.78
C GLU A 131 -15.65 -0.98 -7.66
N ASN A 132 -14.91 0.10 -7.88
CA ASN A 132 -14.76 1.23 -6.95
C ASN A 132 -14.25 0.81 -5.57
N GLN A 133 -13.53 -0.31 -5.48
CA GLN A 133 -12.90 -0.80 -4.27
C GLN A 133 -11.38 -0.71 -4.42
N SER A 134 -10.72 0.01 -3.52
CA SER A 134 -9.26 0.02 -3.41
C SER A 134 -8.74 -1.34 -2.94
N ALA A 135 -7.53 -1.70 -3.35
CA ALA A 135 -6.88 -2.89 -2.84
C ALA A 135 -6.50 -2.68 -1.37
N ILE A 136 -5.89 -1.54 -1.06
CA ILE A 136 -5.49 -1.15 0.29
C ILE A 136 -6.04 0.24 0.60
N LEU A 137 -6.80 0.36 1.67
CA LEU A 137 -7.31 1.63 2.20
C LEU A 137 -6.95 1.74 3.67
N ILE A 138 -6.16 2.74 4.03
CA ILE A 138 -5.76 3.00 5.42
C ILE A 138 -6.25 4.40 5.76
N GLN A 139 -7.21 4.52 6.66
CA GLN A 139 -7.86 5.80 6.92
C GLN A 139 -8.21 6.06 8.38
N TYR A 140 -8.21 7.34 8.76
CA TYR A 140 -8.64 7.81 10.08
C TYR A 140 -7.83 7.20 11.24
N ASN A 141 -6.54 6.90 11.05
CA ASN A 141 -5.64 6.38 12.09
C ASN A 141 -4.67 7.50 12.54
N PRO A 142 -5.04 8.34 13.52
CA PRO A 142 -4.31 9.57 13.84
C PRO A 142 -2.90 9.33 14.42
N ASN A 143 -2.65 8.15 15.00
CA ASN A 143 -1.36 7.79 15.60
C ASN A 143 -0.46 7.00 14.65
N LEU A 144 -0.95 6.64 13.46
CA LEU A 144 -0.24 5.76 12.53
C LEU A 144 0.84 6.54 11.80
N SER A 145 2.09 6.34 12.22
CA SER A 145 3.26 7.08 11.73
C SER A 145 4.21 6.26 10.88
N ASN A 146 4.11 4.93 10.94
CA ASN A 146 4.94 4.03 10.15
C ASN A 146 4.08 3.09 9.31
N VAL A 147 4.20 3.21 7.99
CA VAL A 147 3.51 2.33 7.03
C VAL A 147 4.53 1.78 6.05
N THR A 148 4.96 0.54 6.30
CA THR A 148 5.91 -0.15 5.44
C THR A 148 5.30 -1.46 4.97
N PHE A 149 5.52 -1.79 3.70
CA PHE A 149 5.08 -3.02 3.06
C PHE A 149 6.28 -3.73 2.42
N PRO A 150 7.20 -4.31 3.21
CA PRO A 150 8.51 -4.74 2.72
C PRO A 150 8.45 -5.87 1.68
N ASN A 151 7.44 -6.74 1.74
CA ASN A 151 7.29 -7.87 0.83
C ASN A 151 6.16 -7.70 -0.22
N LEU A 152 5.50 -6.54 -0.27
CA LEU A 152 4.41 -6.32 -1.21
C LEU A 152 4.92 -6.43 -2.65
N LYS A 153 4.17 -7.11 -3.49
CA LYS A 153 4.51 -7.33 -4.90
C LYS A 153 3.41 -6.81 -5.79
N ARG A 154 2.14 -7.04 -5.42
CA ARG A 154 1.00 -6.69 -6.26
C ARG A 154 -0.15 -6.15 -5.41
N ALA A 155 -0.66 -4.99 -5.81
CA ALA A 155 -1.95 -4.48 -5.36
C ALA A 155 -2.81 -4.28 -6.62
N ILE A 156 -3.92 -5.00 -6.72
CA ILE A 156 -4.79 -5.02 -7.88
C ILE A 156 -6.18 -4.59 -7.42
N ALA A 157 -6.72 -3.58 -8.09
CA ALA A 157 -8.04 -3.02 -7.82
C ALA A 157 -8.70 -2.60 -9.13
N LYS A 158 -10.04 -2.66 -9.17
CA LYS A 158 -10.84 -1.97 -10.20
C LYS A 158 -11.14 -0.54 -9.78
N SER A 159 -10.08 0.22 -9.53
CA SER A 159 -10.10 1.61 -9.09
C SER A 159 -8.81 2.28 -9.52
N ASP A 160 -8.87 3.54 -9.93
CA ASP A 160 -7.67 4.35 -10.18
C ASP A 160 -6.88 4.61 -8.88
N GLN A 161 -7.57 4.56 -7.75
CA GLN A 161 -6.98 4.70 -6.43
C GLN A 161 -6.77 3.32 -5.79
N VAL A 162 -5.66 2.66 -6.15
CA VAL A 162 -5.36 1.28 -5.75
C VAL A 162 -4.94 1.18 -4.28
N ILE A 163 -4.07 2.09 -3.84
CA ILE A 163 -3.57 2.20 -2.47
C ILE A 163 -3.78 3.63 -1.99
N ILE A 164 -4.55 3.79 -0.92
CA ILE A 164 -4.95 5.09 -0.38
C ILE A 164 -4.61 5.15 1.11
N PHE A 165 -3.96 6.25 1.50
CA PHE A 165 -3.85 6.68 2.89
C PHE A 165 -4.63 7.99 3.06
N GLN A 166 -5.58 8.05 3.97
CA GLN A 166 -6.43 9.22 4.14
C GLN A 166 -6.68 9.58 5.61
N ASN A 167 -6.43 10.82 6.00
CA ASN A 167 -6.65 11.32 7.36
C ASN A 167 -5.96 10.47 8.44
N ASN A 168 -4.74 10.00 8.18
CA ASN A 168 -3.89 9.35 9.19
C ASN A 168 -2.96 10.39 9.84
N SER A 169 -1.92 9.96 10.57
CA SER A 169 -0.91 10.88 11.10
C SER A 169 -0.29 11.73 9.99
N GLN A 170 -0.11 13.02 10.27
CA GLN A 170 0.59 13.94 9.37
C GLN A 170 2.06 13.54 9.17
N GLU A 171 2.62 12.73 10.06
CA GLU A 171 3.98 12.19 9.95
C GLU A 171 4.19 11.43 8.62
N LEU A 172 3.15 10.80 8.07
CA LEU A 172 3.21 10.12 6.76
C LEU A 172 3.47 11.07 5.58
N LEU A 173 3.15 12.36 5.72
CA LEU A 173 3.41 13.40 4.71
C LEU A 173 4.74 14.12 4.95
N MET A 174 5.38 13.93 6.11
CA MET A 174 6.61 14.64 6.46
C MET A 174 7.84 14.00 5.83
N ASP A 175 7.86 12.67 5.70
CA ASP A 175 8.93 11.92 5.05
C ASP A 175 8.47 11.35 3.68
N PRO A 176 8.95 11.93 2.55
CA PRO A 176 8.64 11.42 1.21
C PRO A 176 9.05 9.96 0.99
N SER A 177 10.01 9.44 1.79
CA SER A 177 10.45 8.05 1.68
C SER A 177 9.31 7.07 1.94
N VAL A 178 8.33 7.42 2.77
CA VAL A 178 7.15 6.59 3.05
C VAL A 178 6.39 6.28 1.75
N CYS A 179 6.09 7.30 0.94
CA CYS A 179 5.40 7.12 -0.34
C CYS A 179 6.27 6.37 -1.36
N TRP A 180 7.53 6.81 -1.50
CA TRP A 180 8.45 6.24 -2.47
C TRP A 180 8.79 4.77 -2.20
N ASN A 181 8.91 4.36 -0.93
CA ASN A 181 9.17 2.96 -0.57
C ASN A 181 8.06 2.05 -1.08
N ILE A 182 6.79 2.42 -0.89
CA ILE A 182 5.64 1.64 -1.37
C ILE A 182 5.64 1.58 -2.90
N ARG A 183 5.86 2.72 -3.58
CA ARG A 183 5.88 2.77 -5.05
C ARG A 183 7.01 1.96 -5.67
N ASN A 184 8.20 2.02 -5.06
CA ASN A 184 9.39 1.30 -5.51
C ASN A 184 9.22 -0.21 -5.35
N VAL A 185 8.65 -0.64 -4.22
CA VAL A 185 8.35 -2.05 -3.95
C VAL A 185 7.37 -2.62 -4.99
N LEU A 186 6.38 -1.84 -5.42
CA LEU A 186 5.44 -2.23 -6.48
C LEU A 186 6.01 -2.17 -7.89
N ASN A 187 7.16 -1.52 -8.09
CA ASN A 187 7.79 -1.29 -9.40
C ASN A 187 6.79 -0.73 -10.44
N THR A 188 5.96 0.24 -10.02
CA THR A 188 4.90 0.82 -10.85
C THR A 188 5.29 2.19 -11.38
N SER A 189 4.93 2.47 -12.64
CA SER A 189 5.05 3.79 -13.25
C SER A 189 3.82 4.67 -13.03
N ASN A 190 2.75 4.15 -12.40
CA ASN A 190 1.55 4.93 -12.12
C ASN A 190 1.82 5.90 -10.96
N ALA A 191 1.75 7.21 -11.26
CA ALA A 191 2.00 8.26 -10.27
C ALA A 191 0.98 8.26 -9.11
N TRP A 192 -0.24 7.77 -9.34
CA TRP A 192 -1.32 7.74 -8.35
C TRP A 192 -1.24 6.55 -7.38
N ILE A 193 -0.10 5.84 -7.34
CA ILE A 193 0.10 4.69 -6.46
C ILE A 193 1.41 4.85 -5.66
N PRO A 194 1.34 4.96 -4.31
CA PRO A 194 0.15 5.22 -3.50
C PRO A 194 -0.28 6.70 -3.57
N THR A 195 -1.43 7.03 -2.98
CA THR A 195 -1.78 8.42 -2.62
C THR A 195 -1.87 8.57 -1.09
N ILE A 196 -1.39 9.69 -0.58
CA ILE A 196 -1.50 10.07 0.85
C ILE A 196 -2.20 11.42 0.92
N ASP A 197 -3.39 11.48 1.54
CA ASP A 197 -4.25 12.66 1.59
C ASP A 197 -4.50 13.31 0.21
N GLY A 198 -4.62 12.46 -0.82
CA GLY A 198 -4.85 12.86 -2.21
C GLY A 198 -3.59 13.32 -2.95
N GLN A 199 -2.42 13.31 -2.32
CA GLN A 199 -1.15 13.66 -2.95
C GLN A 199 -0.41 12.42 -3.45
N ASP A 200 0.19 12.53 -4.63
CA ASP A 200 1.16 11.55 -5.16
C ASP A 200 2.56 11.76 -4.54
N CYS A 201 3.47 10.81 -4.76
CA CYS A 201 4.81 10.87 -4.17
C CYS A 201 5.62 12.08 -4.65
N GLU A 202 5.44 12.50 -5.91
CA GLU A 202 6.12 13.67 -6.48
C GLU A 202 5.66 14.99 -5.84
N GLN A 203 4.37 15.12 -5.49
CA GLN A 203 3.82 16.26 -4.76
C GLN A 203 4.37 16.30 -3.34
N ILE A 204 4.36 15.17 -2.62
CA ILE A 204 4.88 15.06 -1.25
C ILE A 204 6.37 15.43 -1.20
N GLU A 205 7.17 14.96 -2.17
CA GLU A 205 8.59 15.28 -2.27
C GLU A 205 8.83 16.77 -2.51
N LYS A 206 8.05 17.40 -3.40
CA LYS A 206 8.14 18.85 -3.63
C LYS A 206 7.78 19.65 -2.37
N ASP A 207 6.73 19.25 -1.67
CA ASP A 207 6.29 19.91 -0.45
C ASP A 207 7.34 19.76 0.66
N ALA A 208 8.00 18.61 0.77
CA ALA A 208 9.12 18.42 1.69
C ALA A 208 10.29 19.36 1.39
N ILE A 209 10.70 19.47 0.12
CA ILE A 209 11.76 20.40 -0.30
C ILE A 209 11.40 21.85 0.02
N VAL A 210 10.13 22.24 -0.17
CA VAL A 210 9.66 23.60 0.17
C VAL A 210 9.73 23.83 1.69
N ARG A 211 9.29 22.86 2.51
CA ARG A 211 9.37 22.93 3.98
C ARG A 211 10.82 23.09 4.44
N ASP A 212 11.75 22.28 3.93
CA ASP A 212 13.17 22.33 4.30
C ASP A 212 13.80 23.69 3.97
N ASN A 213 13.48 24.26 2.80
CA ASN A 213 13.95 25.59 2.40
C ASN A 213 13.41 26.69 3.32
N LEU A 214 12.13 26.59 3.73
CA LEU A 214 11.51 27.53 4.67
C LEU A 214 12.13 27.41 6.07
N GLU A 215 12.45 26.21 6.54
CA GLU A 215 13.16 25.99 7.80
C GLU A 215 14.58 26.56 7.77
N CYS A 216 15.32 26.34 6.68
CA CYS A 216 16.65 26.92 6.48
C CYS A 216 16.61 28.45 6.52
N SER A 217 15.64 29.07 5.83
CA SER A 217 15.48 30.53 5.84
C SER A 217 15.18 31.11 7.23
N LYS A 218 14.40 30.40 8.06
CA LYS A 218 14.14 30.82 9.45
C LYS A 218 15.40 30.74 10.32
N ASN A 219 16.23 29.72 10.12
CA ASN A 219 17.49 29.53 10.85
C ASN A 219 18.52 30.61 10.49
N ASP A 220 18.59 31.04 9.23
CA ASP A 220 19.43 32.16 8.81
C ASP A 220 18.96 33.50 9.39
N PHE A 221 17.65 33.73 9.46
CA PHE A 221 17.11 34.97 10.04
C PHE A 221 17.33 35.04 11.56
N THR A 222 17.15 33.93 12.27
CA THR A 222 17.37 33.86 13.72
C THR A 222 18.86 33.99 14.09
N THR A 223 19.76 33.37 13.34
CA THR A 223 21.21 33.60 13.53
C THR A 223 21.59 35.05 13.23
N PHE A 224 21.06 35.68 12.18
CA PHE A 224 21.31 37.10 11.89
C PHE A 224 20.83 38.03 13.03
N LEU A 225 19.66 37.77 13.62
CA LEU A 225 19.16 38.54 14.77
C LEU A 225 20.00 38.35 16.04
N LEU A 226 20.52 37.14 16.29
CA LEU A 226 21.45 36.90 17.39
C LEU A 226 22.78 37.65 17.16
N PHE A 227 23.34 37.60 15.96
CA PHE A 227 24.58 38.34 15.65
C PHE A 227 24.42 39.86 15.75
N SER A 228 23.30 40.41 15.29
CA SER A 228 23.03 41.86 15.37
C SER A 228 22.79 42.34 16.81
N SER A 229 22.19 41.52 17.68
CA SER A 229 21.99 41.85 19.09
C SER A 229 23.29 41.79 19.92
N PHE A 230 24.26 40.95 19.55
CA PHE A 230 25.60 40.97 20.16
C PHE A 230 26.42 42.22 19.76
N LEU A 231 26.20 42.79 18.57
CA LEU A 231 26.91 43.99 18.13
C LEU A 231 26.47 45.27 18.88
N PHE A 232 25.25 45.28 19.43
CA PHE A 232 24.72 46.39 20.23
C PHE A 232 25.13 46.36 21.72
N LEU A 233 25.79 45.29 22.20
CA LEU A 233 26.28 45.20 23.59
C LEU A 233 27.76 45.58 23.77
N ILE A 234 28.47 45.95 22.70
CA ILE A 234 29.92 46.27 22.70
C ILE A 234 30.20 47.77 22.48
N ILE A 235 29.18 48.64 22.57
CA ILE A 235 29.32 50.11 22.56
C ILE A 235 28.73 50.68 23.84
#